data_AF-A0A644WWE8-F1
#
_entry.id   AF-A0A644WWE8-F1
#
_cell.length_a   1.000
_cell.length_b   1.000
_cell.length_c   1.000
_cell.angle_alpha   90.00
_cell.angle_beta   90.00
_cell.angle_gamma   90.00
#
_symmetry.space_group_name_H-M   'P 1'
#
loop_
_entity.id
_entity.type
_entity.pdbx_description
1 polymer ?
#
loop_
_entity_poly.entity_id
_entity_poly.type
_entity_poly.pdbx_seq_one_letter_code
_entity_poly.pdbx_strand_id
1 'polypeptide(L)'
;MVTSTKNDISLCKSKRVEQFPTLDGYIIYNSPKYCSYLQKNENVIIRKSMNSFVYTNITSYPFSIGTTVSAIALALSAPTATVIYVLSAISVAISATNKIQEAVSLCGGMTCNYYATLIGTVWDETYQDAYVIAYNRGPVNGRLNGGYSSATSTNSFVWNLLNGYTPDFISPAYNPNTVASLTMANYIQNLYDNNGMCLLPVY
;
A
#
# COMPACT_ATOMS: atom_id res chain seq x y z
N MET A 1 -4.20 35.42 19.37
CA MET A 1 -5.24 35.15 18.37
C MET A 1 -4.77 33.94 17.56
N VAL A 2 -5.42 32.79 17.75
CA VAL A 2 -5.09 31.53 17.07
C VAL A 2 -5.93 31.48 15.79
N THR A 3 -5.32 31.79 14.65
CA THR A 3 -5.98 31.73 13.35
C THR A 3 -5.05 31.09 12.34
N SER A 4 -5.10 29.77 12.24
CA SER A 4 -4.96 28.99 10.99
C SER A 4 -4.80 27.51 11.35
N THR A 5 -5.89 26.78 11.40
CA THR A 5 -5.89 25.30 11.39
C THR A 5 -6.79 24.73 10.29
N LYS A 6 -7.46 25.60 9.51
CA LYS A 6 -8.36 25.18 8.43
C LYS A 6 -7.65 24.94 7.09
N ASN A 7 -6.52 25.59 6.84
CA ASN A 7 -5.79 25.43 5.57
C ASN A 7 -4.76 24.29 5.61
N ASP A 8 -4.13 24.02 6.77
CA ASP A 8 -3.09 22.99 6.91
C ASP A 8 -3.62 21.56 6.74
N ILE A 9 -4.87 21.34 7.16
CA ILE A 9 -5.56 20.06 6.95
C ILE A 9 -6.03 19.93 5.49
N SER A 10 -6.23 21.04 4.78
CA SER A 10 -6.83 21.00 3.45
C SER A 10 -5.89 20.38 2.43
N LEU A 11 -4.58 20.57 2.49
CA LEU A 11 -3.64 19.97 1.52
C LEU A 11 -3.41 18.47 1.75
N CYS A 12 -3.42 18.00 3.00
CA CYS A 12 -3.38 16.57 3.32
C CYS A 12 -4.71 15.86 3.04
N LYS A 13 -5.85 16.55 3.20
CA LYS A 13 -7.18 15.99 2.89
C LYS A 13 -7.63 16.20 1.43
N SER A 14 -7.10 17.18 0.71
CA SER A 14 -7.52 17.53 -0.66
C SER A 14 -6.83 16.68 -1.73
N LYS A 15 -5.77 15.94 -1.40
CA LYS A 15 -5.37 14.75 -2.16
C LYS A 15 -6.32 13.59 -1.83
N ARG A 16 -7.59 13.84 -2.11
CA ARG A 16 -8.70 12.90 -2.07
C ARG A 16 -8.33 11.71 -2.93
N VAL A 17 -8.35 10.50 -2.37
CA VAL A 17 -8.71 9.20 -2.97
C VAL A 17 -7.99 8.76 -4.28
N GLU A 18 -7.80 9.65 -5.26
CA GLU A 18 -7.20 9.45 -6.59
C GLU A 18 -5.68 9.20 -6.58
N GLN A 19 -4.99 9.44 -5.45
CA GLN A 19 -3.55 9.14 -5.31
C GLN A 19 -3.25 7.92 -4.42
N PHE A 20 -4.29 7.24 -3.93
CA PHE A 20 -4.10 5.89 -3.40
C PHE A 20 -4.08 4.94 -4.58
N PRO A 21 -3.06 4.08 -4.74
CA PRO A 21 -3.18 3.01 -5.69
C PRO A 21 -4.31 2.11 -5.18
N THR A 22 -5.46 2.17 -5.85
CA THR A 22 -6.41 1.06 -5.84
C THR A 22 -5.66 -0.13 -6.42
N LEU A 23 -5.04 -0.90 -5.53
CA LEU A 23 -4.38 -2.14 -5.87
C LEU A 23 -5.45 -3.21 -5.93
N ASP A 24 -6.12 -3.31 -7.07
CA ASP A 24 -7.05 -4.40 -7.33
C ASP A 24 -6.28 -5.58 -7.95
N GLY A 25 -6.45 -6.78 -7.37
CA GLY A 25 -5.87 -8.01 -7.90
C GLY A 25 -4.34 -8.10 -7.87
N TYR A 26 -3.63 -7.26 -7.11
CA TYR A 26 -2.17 -7.23 -7.07
C TYR A 26 -1.60 -8.55 -6.51
N ILE A 27 -0.64 -9.15 -7.22
CA ILE A 27 0.00 -10.41 -6.80
C ILE A 27 0.96 -10.12 -5.64
N ILE A 28 0.65 -10.66 -4.46
CA ILE A 28 1.53 -10.58 -3.28
C ILE A 28 2.27 -11.89 -3.01
N TYR A 29 1.93 -12.96 -3.74
CA TYR A 29 2.60 -14.25 -3.69
C TYR A 29 2.39 -14.99 -5.01
N ASN A 30 3.43 -15.62 -5.53
CA ASN A 30 3.37 -16.50 -6.69
C ASN A 30 4.51 -17.53 -6.57
N SER A 31 4.18 -18.72 -6.06
CA SER A 31 5.18 -19.76 -5.88
C SER A 31 4.53 -21.14 -5.76
N PRO A 32 5.25 -22.22 -6.11
CA PRO A 32 4.75 -23.58 -5.93
C PRO A 32 4.59 -23.98 -4.46
N LYS A 33 3.55 -24.77 -4.17
CA LYS A 33 3.33 -25.45 -2.89
C LYS A 33 3.02 -26.92 -3.15
N TYR A 34 3.47 -27.80 -2.24
CA TYR A 34 3.24 -29.23 -2.37
C TYR A 34 1.77 -29.59 -2.08
N CYS A 35 1.13 -30.23 -3.05
CA CYS A 35 -0.19 -30.83 -2.92
C CYS A 35 -0.04 -32.31 -2.55
N SER A 36 -0.40 -32.69 -1.32
CA SER A 36 -0.25 -34.07 -0.86
C SER A 36 -1.21 -35.04 -1.55
N TYR A 37 -2.38 -34.56 -2.02
CA TYR A 37 -3.35 -35.39 -2.74
C TYR A 37 -2.82 -35.81 -4.12
N LEU A 38 -2.31 -34.84 -4.89
CA LEU A 38 -1.77 -35.06 -6.24
C LEU A 38 -0.30 -35.51 -6.25
N GLN A 39 0.37 -35.47 -5.09
CA GLN A 39 1.80 -35.77 -4.90
C GLN A 39 2.75 -34.93 -5.77
N LYS A 40 2.36 -33.70 -6.12
CA LYS A 40 3.17 -32.76 -6.90
C LYS A 40 3.08 -31.34 -6.36
N ASN A 41 3.99 -30.47 -6.81
CA ASN A 41 3.91 -29.05 -6.51
C ASN A 41 2.96 -28.36 -7.48
N GLU A 42 2.00 -27.62 -6.94
CA GLU A 42 1.09 -26.78 -7.73
C GLU A 42 1.40 -25.31 -7.50
N ASN A 43 1.24 -24.50 -8.54
CA ASN A 43 1.47 -23.07 -8.41
C ASN A 43 0.36 -22.40 -7.60
N VAL A 44 0.74 -21.63 -6.57
CA VAL A 44 -0.19 -20.87 -5.74
C VAL A 44 0.02 -19.39 -5.98
N ILE A 45 -1.06 -18.69 -6.31
CA ILE A 45 -1.08 -17.23 -6.48
C ILE A 45 -1.96 -16.63 -5.40
N ILE A 46 -1.44 -15.67 -4.63
CA ILE A 46 -2.23 -14.86 -3.72
C ILE A 46 -2.34 -13.44 -4.29
N ARG A 47 -3.58 -13.01 -4.52
CA ARG A 47 -3.93 -11.67 -4.96
C ARG A 47 -4.55 -10.88 -3.82
N LYS A 48 -4.27 -9.58 -3.81
CA LYS A 48 -4.83 -8.62 -2.86
C LYS A 48 -5.57 -7.52 -3.60
N SER A 49 -6.79 -7.26 -3.17
CA SER A 49 -7.59 -6.11 -3.60
C SER A 49 -7.82 -5.17 -2.43
N MET A 50 -7.34 -3.93 -2.52
CA MET A 50 -7.54 -2.90 -1.49
C MET A 50 -8.70 -1.99 -1.88
N ASN A 51 -9.76 -2.01 -1.07
CA ASN A 51 -11.05 -1.41 -1.46
C ASN A 51 -11.45 -0.20 -0.61
N SER A 52 -10.78 0.02 0.52
CA SER A 52 -11.02 1.21 1.36
C SER A 52 -9.84 1.54 2.26
N PHE A 53 -9.74 2.82 2.63
CA PHE A 53 -8.65 3.39 3.40
C PHE A 53 -9.18 4.33 4.49
N VAL A 54 -8.54 4.30 5.66
CA VAL A 54 -8.81 5.18 6.79
C VAL A 54 -7.50 5.77 7.28
N TYR A 55 -7.41 7.10 7.28
CA TYR A 55 -6.24 7.81 7.80
C TYR A 55 -6.14 7.63 9.31
N THR A 56 -4.97 7.28 9.81
CA THR A 56 -4.76 7.07 11.25
C THR A 56 -3.73 8.02 11.84
N ASN A 57 -2.70 8.41 11.10
CA ASN A 57 -1.69 9.35 11.59
C ASN A 57 -1.09 10.21 10.45
N ILE A 58 -0.76 11.46 10.74
CA ILE A 58 -0.07 12.38 9.84
C ILE A 58 1.04 13.06 10.63
N THR A 59 2.27 13.00 10.10
CA THR A 59 3.43 13.71 10.65
C THR A 59 3.66 14.98 9.84
N SER A 60 3.59 16.13 10.51
CA SER A 60 3.79 17.45 9.90
C SER A 60 4.93 18.20 10.58
N TYR A 61 5.70 18.94 9.78
CA TYR A 61 6.81 19.77 10.24
C TYR A 61 6.51 21.25 10.01
N PRO A 62 6.57 22.09 11.06
CA PRO A 62 6.43 23.54 10.93
C PRO A 62 7.77 24.19 10.55
N PHE A 63 7.74 25.13 9.62
CA PHE A 63 8.88 25.94 9.20
C PHE A 63 8.52 27.43 9.24
N SER A 64 9.42 28.23 9.81
CA SER A 64 9.25 29.69 9.93
C SER A 64 9.72 30.43 8.68
N ILE A 65 9.30 31.69 8.54
CA ILE A 65 9.84 32.60 7.53
C ILE A 65 11.37 32.63 7.63
N GLY A 66 12.04 32.61 6.48
CA GLY A 66 13.50 32.64 6.39
C GLY A 66 14.19 31.29 6.55
N THR A 67 13.46 30.20 6.84
CA THR A 67 14.01 28.84 6.83
C THR A 67 14.49 28.47 5.42
N THR A 68 15.68 27.90 5.33
CA THR A 68 16.27 27.47 4.05
C THR A 68 15.60 26.21 3.53
N VAL A 69 15.36 26.14 2.21
CA VAL A 69 14.77 24.97 1.53
C VAL A 69 15.59 23.69 1.78
N SER A 70 16.92 23.77 1.93
CA SER A 70 17.76 22.60 2.25
C SER A 70 17.48 22.00 3.63
N ALA A 71 17.14 22.83 4.63
CA ALA A 71 16.75 22.34 5.95
C ALA A 71 15.40 21.63 5.91
N ILE A 72 14.46 22.17 5.11
CA ILE A 72 13.17 21.55 4.85
C ILE A 72 13.35 20.19 4.14
N ALA A 73 14.21 20.16 3.11
CA ALA A 73 14.57 18.96 2.36
C ALA A 73 15.12 17.86 3.28
N LEU A 74 16.01 18.21 4.21
CA LEU A 74 16.54 17.26 5.20
C LEU A 74 15.44 16.72 6.13
N ALA A 75 14.60 17.60 6.68
CA ALA A 75 13.53 17.21 7.60
C ALA A 75 12.48 16.31 6.94
N LEU A 76 12.17 16.55 5.66
CA LEU A 76 11.26 15.74 4.87
C LEU A 76 11.93 14.51 4.25
N SER A 77 13.25 14.36 4.39
CA SER A 77 14.05 13.36 3.66
C SER A 77 13.73 13.36 2.16
N ALA A 78 13.73 14.54 1.54
CA ALA A 78 13.34 14.76 0.15
C ALA A 78 14.39 15.61 -0.60
N PRO A 79 14.51 15.51 -1.93
CA PRO A 79 15.35 16.43 -2.70
C PRO A 79 14.88 17.88 -2.61
N THR A 80 15.81 18.84 -2.57
CA THR A 80 15.52 20.29 -2.57
C THR A 80 14.58 20.70 -3.70
N ALA A 81 14.75 20.13 -4.90
CA ALA A 81 13.90 20.42 -6.06
C ALA A 81 12.42 20.05 -5.82
N THR A 82 12.17 18.93 -5.15
CA THR A 82 10.82 18.49 -4.76
C THR A 82 10.21 19.45 -3.76
N VAL A 83 10.98 19.93 -2.78
CA VAL A 83 10.51 20.93 -1.81
C VAL A 83 10.14 22.24 -2.51
N ILE A 84 10.97 22.74 -3.44
CA ILE A 84 10.67 23.93 -4.24
C ILE A 84 9.36 23.75 -5.00
N TYR A 85 9.19 22.60 -5.65
CA TYR A 85 7.96 22.29 -6.39
C TYR A 85 6.73 22.31 -5.49
N VAL A 86 6.77 21.66 -4.32
CA VAL A 86 5.67 21.63 -3.36
C VAL A 86 5.33 23.04 -2.87
N LEU A 87 6.32 23.81 -2.44
CA LEU A 87 6.14 25.18 -1.98
C LEU A 87 5.52 26.06 -3.07
N SER A 88 5.96 25.91 -4.31
CA SER A 88 5.42 26.65 -5.46
C SER A 88 3.96 26.26 -5.74
N ALA A 89 3.63 24.97 -5.66
CA ALA A 89 2.27 24.47 -5.87
C ALA A 89 1.27 24.98 -4.82
N ILE A 90 1.75 25.28 -3.61
CA ILE A 90 0.94 25.88 -2.53
C ILE A 90 1.09 27.41 -2.47
N SER A 91 1.69 28.02 -3.50
CA SER A 91 1.88 29.46 -3.64
C SER A 91 2.74 30.11 -2.54
N VAL A 92 3.65 29.37 -1.93
CA VAL A 92 4.64 29.93 -1.00
C VAL A 92 5.83 30.47 -1.79
N ALA A 93 6.09 31.76 -1.63
CA ALA A 93 7.21 32.42 -2.29
C ALA A 93 8.57 32.00 -1.71
N ILE A 94 9.57 31.89 -2.59
CA ILE A 94 10.95 31.51 -2.26
C ILE A 94 11.88 32.62 -2.76
N SER A 95 12.77 33.11 -1.89
CA SER A 95 13.78 34.11 -2.25
C SER A 95 14.82 33.56 -3.23
N ALA A 96 15.59 34.42 -3.90
CA ALA A 96 16.76 34.03 -4.69
C ALA A 96 17.81 33.19 -3.92
N THR A 97 17.86 33.31 -2.58
CA THR A 97 18.75 32.50 -1.71
C THR A 97 18.10 31.21 -1.19
N ASN A 98 17.02 30.72 -1.80
CA ASN A 98 16.29 29.51 -1.39
C ASN A 98 15.81 29.52 0.07
N LYS A 99 15.25 30.64 0.53
CA LYS A 99 14.54 30.76 1.80
C LYS A 99 13.05 30.96 1.56
N ILE A 100 12.21 30.31 2.36
CA ILE A 100 10.77 30.53 2.31
C ILE A 100 10.43 31.92 2.86
N GLN A 101 9.50 32.61 2.22
CA GLN A 101 9.09 33.97 2.62
C GLN A 101 7.88 33.98 3.56
N GLU A 102 7.22 32.83 3.73
CA GLU A 102 6.04 32.65 4.56
C GLU A 102 6.21 31.41 5.43
N ALA A 103 5.62 31.42 6.63
CA ALA A 103 5.63 30.25 7.49
C ALA A 103 4.70 29.18 6.92
N VAL A 104 5.12 27.91 7.00
CA VAL A 104 4.40 26.79 6.38
C VAL A 104 4.52 25.54 7.25
N SER A 105 3.46 24.73 7.28
CA SER A 105 3.50 23.38 7.83
C SER A 105 3.43 22.37 6.69
N LEU A 106 4.45 21.53 6.54
CA LEU A 106 4.54 20.54 5.46
C LEU A 106 4.41 19.12 6.01
N CYS A 107 3.66 18.27 5.31
CA CYS A 107 3.54 16.85 5.63
C CYS A 107 4.85 16.12 5.31
N GLY A 108 5.43 15.44 6.29
CA GLY A 108 6.59 14.57 6.09
C GLY A 108 6.21 13.11 5.82
N GLY A 109 5.11 12.65 6.39
CA GLY A 109 4.66 11.28 6.24
C GLY A 109 3.26 11.06 6.79
N MET A 110 2.68 9.94 6.40
CA MET A 110 1.31 9.57 6.75
C MET A 110 1.15 8.07 6.87
N THR A 111 0.36 7.65 7.85
CA THR A 111 -0.05 6.27 8.05
C THR A 111 -1.55 6.15 7.81
N CYS A 112 -1.93 5.13 7.04
CA CYS A 112 -3.30 4.77 6.75
C CYS A 112 -3.52 3.30 7.08
N ASN A 113 -4.69 2.98 7.61
CA ASN A 113 -5.18 1.61 7.62
C ASN A 113 -5.95 1.37 6.33
N TYR A 114 -5.89 0.14 5.81
CA TYR A 114 -6.68 -0.28 4.66
C TYR A 114 -7.46 -1.55 5.00
N TYR A 115 -8.58 -1.71 4.32
CA TYR A 115 -9.31 -2.98 4.25
C TYR A 115 -9.08 -3.61 2.88
N ALA A 116 -8.74 -4.89 2.89
CA ALA A 116 -8.48 -5.65 1.69
C ALA A 116 -9.26 -6.97 1.66
N THR A 117 -9.38 -7.52 0.46
CA THR A 117 -9.77 -8.90 0.21
C THR A 117 -8.54 -9.65 -0.29
N LEU A 118 -8.35 -10.88 0.20
CA LEU A 118 -7.34 -11.82 -0.25
C LEU A 118 -7.99 -12.96 -0.99
N ILE A 119 -7.51 -13.20 -2.21
CA ILE A 119 -7.94 -14.31 -3.06
C ILE A 119 -6.72 -15.18 -3.29
N GLY A 120 -6.81 -16.43 -2.84
CA GLY A 120 -5.81 -17.46 -3.10
C GLY A 120 -6.32 -18.43 -4.15
N THR A 121 -5.51 -18.60 -5.20
CA THR A 121 -5.79 -19.54 -6.29
C THR A 121 -4.68 -20.57 -6.42
N VAL A 122 -5.05 -21.79 -6.81
CA VAL A 122 -4.12 -22.89 -7.13
C VAL A 122 -4.31 -23.26 -8.59
N TRP A 123 -3.21 -23.55 -9.30
CA TRP A 123 -3.29 -24.14 -10.63
C TRP A 123 -3.83 -25.57 -10.55
N ASP A 124 -4.82 -25.89 -11.38
CA ASP A 124 -5.46 -27.20 -11.40
C ASP A 124 -5.57 -27.72 -12.85
N GLU A 125 -4.72 -28.69 -13.19
CA GLU A 125 -4.73 -29.39 -14.48
C GLU A 125 -5.97 -30.30 -14.65
N THR A 126 -6.63 -30.68 -13.55
CA THR A 126 -7.85 -31.50 -13.60
C THR A 126 -9.10 -30.66 -13.91
N TYR A 127 -8.99 -29.34 -13.80
CA TYR A 127 -10.07 -28.39 -14.05
C TYR A 127 -9.75 -27.47 -15.24
N GLN A 128 -9.80 -28.03 -16.45
CA GLN A 128 -9.61 -27.28 -17.71
C GLN A 128 -8.31 -26.46 -17.77
N ASP A 129 -7.26 -26.91 -17.08
CA ASP A 129 -5.98 -26.21 -16.97
C ASP A 129 -6.18 -24.74 -16.53
N ALA A 130 -6.82 -24.55 -15.36
CA ALA A 130 -7.18 -23.23 -14.87
C ALA A 130 -6.77 -23.00 -13.41
N TYR A 131 -6.71 -21.72 -13.03
CA TYR A 131 -6.56 -21.34 -11.62
C TYR A 131 -7.92 -21.41 -10.91
N VAL A 132 -8.02 -22.26 -9.89
CA VAL A 132 -9.20 -22.40 -9.05
C VAL A 132 -9.06 -21.59 -7.77
N ILE A 133 -10.13 -20.93 -7.34
CA ILE A 133 -10.15 -20.17 -6.09
C ILE A 133 -10.31 -21.16 -4.93
N ALA A 134 -9.29 -21.26 -4.08
CA ALA A 134 -9.30 -22.13 -2.90
C ALA A 134 -9.33 -21.33 -1.58
N TYR A 135 -9.13 -20.01 -1.65
CA TYR A 135 -9.21 -19.13 -0.49
C TYR A 135 -9.80 -17.78 -0.89
N ASN A 136 -10.82 -17.33 -0.17
CA ASN A 136 -11.37 -15.99 -0.29
C ASN A 136 -11.64 -15.44 1.09
N ARG A 137 -10.92 -14.39 1.49
CA ARG A 137 -11.07 -13.76 2.80
C ARG A 137 -11.07 -12.25 2.70
N GLY A 138 -12.13 -11.65 3.20
CA GLY A 138 -12.22 -10.21 3.43
C GLY A 138 -13.34 -9.91 4.43
N PRO A 139 -13.33 -8.72 5.07
CA PRO A 139 -12.25 -7.73 5.02
C PRO A 139 -11.07 -8.13 5.94
N VAL A 140 -9.83 -7.96 5.45
CA VAL A 140 -8.60 -8.04 6.26
C VAL A 140 -7.98 -6.67 6.41
N ASN A 141 -7.47 -6.38 7.60
CA ASN A 141 -6.88 -5.08 7.91
C ASN A 141 -5.38 -5.10 7.64
N GLY A 142 -4.90 -4.05 6.99
CA GLY A 142 -3.48 -3.77 6.92
C GLY A 142 -3.19 -2.29 7.12
N ARG A 143 -1.90 -1.98 7.07
CA ARG A 143 -1.38 -0.63 7.27
C ARG A 143 -0.47 -0.28 6.11
N LEU A 144 -0.59 0.97 5.69
CA LEU A 144 0.26 1.57 4.69
C LEU A 144 0.88 2.84 5.25
N ASN A 145 2.18 3.02 5.01
CA ASN A 145 2.90 4.25 5.26
C ASN A 145 3.25 4.91 3.92
N GLY A 146 3.18 6.24 3.87
CA GLY A 146 3.68 7.03 2.76
C GLY A 146 4.47 8.22 3.28
N GLY A 147 5.32 8.76 2.42
CA GLY A 147 6.17 9.90 2.74
C GLY A 147 6.91 10.41 1.52
N TYR A 148 7.69 11.46 1.73
CA TYR A 148 8.70 11.87 0.77
C TYR A 148 9.98 11.05 1.03
N SER A 149 10.62 10.56 -0.03
CA SER A 149 11.86 9.77 0.07
C SER A 149 12.95 10.40 -0.80
N SER A 150 14.17 10.39 -0.28
CA SER A 150 15.36 10.88 -0.98
C SER A 150 15.77 9.96 -2.13
N ALA A 151 15.27 8.72 -2.12
CA ALA A 151 15.59 7.69 -3.11
C ALA A 151 14.74 7.80 -4.40
N THR A 152 13.64 8.56 -4.38
CA THR A 152 12.75 8.67 -5.53
C THR A 152 12.96 10.00 -6.22
N SER A 153 13.43 9.98 -7.48
CA SER A 153 13.55 11.16 -8.35
C SER A 153 12.20 11.77 -8.75
N THR A 154 11.10 11.11 -8.39
CA THR A 154 9.75 11.61 -8.60
C THR A 154 9.46 12.72 -7.59
N ASN A 155 9.14 13.93 -8.07
CA ASN A 155 8.74 15.10 -7.26
C ASN A 155 7.39 14.92 -6.54
N SER A 156 7.02 13.71 -6.16
CA SER A 156 5.72 13.33 -5.63
C SER A 156 5.84 12.64 -4.27
N PHE A 157 4.80 12.77 -3.45
CA PHE A 157 4.63 11.93 -2.28
C PHE A 157 4.50 10.47 -2.72
N VAL A 158 5.27 9.56 -2.13
CA VAL A 158 5.29 8.15 -2.52
C VAL A 158 4.74 7.32 -1.38
N TRP A 159 3.82 6.42 -1.71
CA TRP A 159 3.43 5.36 -0.80
C TRP A 159 4.54 4.32 -0.77
N ASN A 160 4.94 3.87 0.43
CA ASN A 160 6.01 2.87 0.59
C ASN A 160 5.68 1.50 -0.03
N LEU A 161 4.52 1.37 -0.68
CA LEU A 161 4.15 0.29 -1.59
C LEU A 161 5.14 0.07 -2.74
N LEU A 162 5.70 1.15 -3.28
CA LEU A 162 6.40 1.11 -4.56
C LEU A 162 7.90 0.84 -4.42
N ASN A 163 8.45 0.86 -3.21
CA ASN A 163 9.87 0.61 -2.92
C ASN A 163 10.09 -0.75 -2.23
N GLY A 164 9.40 -1.79 -2.67
CA GLY A 164 9.65 -3.17 -2.21
C GLY A 164 9.11 -3.52 -0.81
N TYR A 165 8.44 -2.60 -0.12
CA TYR A 165 7.72 -2.92 1.12
C TYR A 165 6.30 -3.36 0.77
N THR A 166 6.06 -4.67 0.86
CA THR A 166 4.71 -5.22 0.76
C THR A 166 3.86 -4.59 1.87
N PRO A 167 2.63 -4.11 1.59
CA PRO A 167 1.76 -3.56 2.62
C PRO A 167 1.66 -4.50 3.82
N ASP A 168 1.96 -3.99 5.01
CA ASP A 168 1.97 -4.78 6.24
C ASP A 168 0.52 -5.15 6.60
N PHE A 169 0.25 -6.44 6.76
CA PHE A 169 -0.98 -6.86 7.44
C PHE A 169 -0.84 -6.62 8.94
N ILE A 170 -1.93 -6.18 9.58
CA ILE A 170 -1.92 -5.99 11.03
C ILE A 170 -1.82 -7.35 11.75
N SER A 171 -2.41 -8.40 11.17
CA SER A 171 -2.35 -9.75 11.70
C SER A 171 -1.31 -10.60 10.97
N PRO A 172 -0.39 -11.29 11.69
CA PRO A 172 0.54 -12.26 11.12
C PRO A 172 -0.15 -13.41 10.37
N ALA A 173 -1.42 -13.71 10.72
CA ALA A 173 -2.21 -14.74 10.05
C ALA A 173 -2.44 -14.44 8.55
N TYR A 174 -2.30 -13.18 8.14
CA TYR A 174 -2.47 -12.75 6.75
C TYR A 174 -1.15 -12.53 6.00
N ASN A 175 -0.01 -12.95 6.57
CA ASN A 175 1.25 -12.98 5.83
C ASN A 175 1.09 -13.83 4.54
N PRO A 176 1.66 -13.40 3.39
CA PRO A 176 1.50 -14.11 2.12
C PRO A 176 1.82 -15.61 2.17
N ASN A 177 2.87 -16.02 2.90
CA ASN A 177 3.24 -17.43 3.03
C ASN A 177 2.21 -18.25 3.81
N THR A 178 1.67 -17.68 4.89
CA THR A 178 0.63 -18.32 5.72
C THR A 178 -0.66 -18.51 4.90
N VAL A 179 -1.06 -17.46 4.17
CA VAL A 179 -2.24 -17.50 3.30
C VAL A 179 -2.06 -18.50 2.16
N ALA A 180 -0.86 -18.59 1.57
CA ALA A 180 -0.55 -19.59 0.56
C ALA A 180 -0.66 -21.03 1.10
N SER A 181 -0.19 -21.29 2.32
CA SER A 181 -0.35 -22.61 2.95
C SER A 181 -1.82 -22.94 3.26
N LEU A 182 -2.62 -21.97 3.72
CA LEU A 182 -4.06 -22.15 3.92
C LEU A 182 -4.80 -22.40 2.60
N THR A 183 -4.41 -21.69 1.54
CA THR A 183 -4.97 -21.87 0.18
C THR A 183 -4.72 -23.28 -0.32
N MET A 184 -3.50 -23.80 -0.17
CA MET A 184 -3.17 -25.17 -0.54
C MET A 184 -3.93 -26.20 0.31
N ALA A 185 -4.04 -25.98 1.62
CA ALA A 185 -4.79 -26.87 2.50
C ALA A 185 -6.28 -26.96 2.11
N ASN A 186 -6.91 -25.83 1.81
CA ASN A 186 -8.30 -25.80 1.34
C ASN A 186 -8.47 -26.49 -0.02
N TYR A 187 -7.52 -26.29 -0.95
CA TYR A 187 -7.53 -26.97 -2.24
C TYR A 187 -7.44 -28.49 -2.08
N ILE A 188 -6.51 -28.98 -1.26
CA ILE A 188 -6.38 -30.41 -0.94
C ILE A 188 -7.68 -30.95 -0.34
N GLN A 189 -8.29 -30.22 0.60
CA GLN A 189 -9.56 -30.63 1.20
C GLN A 189 -10.68 -30.72 0.15
N ASN A 190 -10.78 -29.75 -0.76
CA ASN A 190 -11.75 -29.79 -1.85
C ASN A 190 -11.56 -31.00 -2.76
N LEU A 191 -10.32 -31.38 -3.06
CA LEU A 191 -10.04 -32.59 -3.83
C LEU A 191 -10.49 -33.85 -3.08
N TYR A 192 -10.24 -33.95 -1.77
CA TYR A 192 -10.72 -35.08 -0.96
C TYR A 192 -12.24 -35.18 -0.95
N ASP A 193 -12.93 -34.06 -0.74
CA ASP A 193 -14.39 -34.03 -0.59
C ASP A 193 -15.13 -34.33 -1.91
N ASN A 194 -14.47 -34.09 -3.06
CA ASN A 194 -15.07 -34.21 -4.38
C ASN A 194 -14.41 -35.28 -5.27
N ASN A 195 -13.82 -36.31 -4.65
CA ASN A 195 -13.21 -37.46 -5.34
C ASN A 195 -12.18 -37.07 -6.41
N GLY A 196 -11.36 -36.06 -6.13
CA GLY A 196 -10.27 -35.61 -6.99
C GLY A 196 -10.65 -34.56 -8.03
N MET A 197 -11.88 -34.03 -8.02
CA MET A 197 -12.26 -32.88 -8.85
C MET A 197 -12.40 -31.62 -8.01
N CYS A 198 -11.91 -30.47 -8.46
CA CYS A 198 -12.22 -29.21 -7.78
C CYS A 198 -13.59 -28.68 -8.27
N LEU A 199 -14.60 -28.67 -7.39
CA LEU A 199 -15.85 -27.95 -7.63
C LEU A 199 -15.67 -26.49 -7.18
N LEU A 200 -16.02 -25.52 -8.05
CA LEU A 200 -15.93 -24.10 -7.71
C LEU A 200 -16.78 -23.79 -6.47
N PRO A 201 -16.29 -22.95 -5.53
CA PRO A 201 -17.20 -22.24 -4.66
C PRO A 201 -18.02 -21.28 -5.52
N VAL A 202 -19.33 -21.55 -5.62
CA VAL A 202 -20.30 -20.59 -6.17
C VAL A 202 -20.33 -19.41 -5.21
N TYR A 203 -19.91 -18.23 -5.68
CA TYR A 203 -20.10 -16.95 -4.99
C TYR A 203 -21.09 -16.10 -5.78
#